data_AF-A0A5J4TF00-F1
#
_entry.id   AF-A0A5J4TF00-F1
#
_cell.length_a   1.000
_cell.length_b   1.000
_cell.length_c   1.000
_cell.angle_alpha   90.00
_cell.angle_beta   90.00
_cell.angle_gamma   90.00
#
_symmetry.space_group_name_H-M   'P 1'
#
loop_
_entity.id
_entity.type
_entity.pdbx_description
1 polymer ?
#
loop_
_entity_poly.entity_id
_entity_poly.type
_entity_poly.pdbx_seq_one_letter_code
_entity_poly.pdbx_strand_id
1 'polypeptide(L)'
;MLKSSNEEKSQAAFDALNKIIKKSVLLQESFLRCGFLEISRYNLIDENAPEHVHSNTLSIIAELITNGVNPNEMAQLIPILTKLGSEKDQKKKKISLKAKMIETLLAILIKIGEDFKIPLEGTEVQKKNILETQEKDAQLLLRTYEGIQDDIGRRRVIQAGVVEGFLYIFEIRELNTITRTISSTFICITYPASDEIRLLLFQKNPFP
;
A
#
# COMPACT_ATOMS: atom_id res chain seq x y z
N MET A 1 25.94 -6.86 7.37
CA MET A 1 25.91 -7.30 5.96
C MET A 1 25.09 -6.37 5.09
N LEU A 2 23.77 -6.22 5.30
CA LEU A 2 22.95 -5.24 4.54
C LEU A 2 23.42 -3.78 4.71
N LYS A 3 23.76 -3.36 5.93
CA LYS A 3 24.28 -2.01 6.24
C LYS A 3 25.78 -1.84 5.96
N SER A 4 26.41 -2.72 5.19
CA SER A 4 27.86 -2.66 4.98
C SER A 4 28.22 -1.40 4.18
N SER A 5 29.30 -0.72 4.60
CA SER A 5 29.93 0.35 3.81
C SER A 5 30.54 -0.16 2.50
N ASN A 6 30.85 -1.45 2.42
CA ASN A 6 31.25 -2.10 1.18
C ASN A 6 30.01 -2.42 0.33
N GLU A 7 29.95 -1.84 -0.86
CA GLU A 7 28.80 -1.94 -1.76
C GLU A 7 28.54 -3.39 -2.20
N GLU A 8 29.55 -4.13 -2.64
CA GLU A 8 29.41 -5.52 -3.08
C GLU A 8 28.85 -6.42 -1.97
N LYS A 9 29.34 -6.25 -0.73
CA LYS A 9 28.86 -7.00 0.44
C LYS A 9 27.41 -6.63 0.80
N SER A 10 27.06 -5.34 0.72
CA SER A 10 25.69 -4.89 0.93
C SER A 10 24.75 -5.46 -0.15
N GLN A 11 25.20 -5.42 -1.41
CA GLN A 11 24.45 -5.89 -2.56
C GLN A 11 24.23 -7.40 -2.52
N ALA A 12 25.26 -8.20 -2.25
CA ALA A 12 25.14 -9.65 -2.12
C ALA A 12 24.17 -10.04 -1.00
N ALA A 13 24.18 -9.31 0.12
CA ALA A 13 23.24 -9.51 1.21
C ALA A 13 21.80 -9.14 0.81
N PHE A 14 21.62 -8.06 0.05
CA PHE A 14 20.35 -7.67 -0.53
C PHE A 14 19.82 -8.74 -1.50
N ASP A 15 20.64 -9.22 -2.43
CA ASP A 15 20.22 -10.21 -3.44
C ASP A 15 19.78 -11.52 -2.79
N ALA A 16 20.54 -11.98 -1.78
CA ALA A 16 20.20 -13.16 -1.00
C ALA A 16 18.86 -12.99 -0.27
N LEU A 17 18.67 -11.85 0.39
CA LEU A 17 17.43 -11.55 1.11
C LEU A 17 16.23 -11.42 0.15
N ASN A 18 16.40 -10.71 -0.96
CA ASN A 18 15.37 -10.53 -1.97
C ASN A 18 14.88 -11.89 -2.52
N LYS A 19 15.82 -12.81 -2.76
CA LYS A 19 15.50 -14.18 -3.17
C LYS A 19 14.72 -14.97 -2.11
N ILE A 20 14.92 -14.68 -0.83
CA ILE A 20 14.18 -15.33 0.27
C ILE A 20 12.76 -14.76 0.37
N ILE A 21 12.63 -13.42 0.33
CA ILE A 21 11.35 -12.71 0.40
C ILE A 21 10.41 -13.19 -0.71
N LYS A 22 10.92 -13.41 -1.92
CA LYS A 22 10.13 -13.91 -3.06
C LYS A 22 9.58 -15.33 -2.93
N LYS A 23 10.06 -16.13 -1.97
CA LYS A 23 9.70 -17.55 -1.88
C LYS A 23 8.40 -17.83 -1.14
N SER A 24 7.99 -16.97 -0.21
CA SER A 24 6.83 -17.27 0.64
C SER A 24 6.27 -16.02 1.30
N VAL A 25 4.94 -15.84 1.20
CA VAL A 25 4.18 -14.79 1.89
C VAL A 25 4.37 -14.89 3.42
N LEU A 26 4.39 -16.11 3.98
CA LEU A 26 4.63 -16.31 5.42
C LEU A 26 6.00 -15.81 5.87
N LEU A 27 7.02 -15.96 5.02
CA LEU A 27 8.35 -15.41 5.31
C LEU A 27 8.35 -13.90 5.24
N GLN A 28 7.59 -13.28 4.32
CA GLN A 28 7.46 -11.83 4.24
C GLN A 28 6.81 -11.27 5.51
N GLU A 29 5.67 -11.83 5.92
CA GLU A 29 4.98 -11.42 7.16
C GLU A 29 5.86 -11.61 8.40
N SER A 30 6.55 -12.75 8.49
CA SER A 30 7.50 -13.01 9.58
C SER A 30 8.64 -12.00 9.57
N PHE A 31 9.16 -11.65 8.38
CA PHE A 31 10.25 -10.70 8.23
C PHE A 31 9.91 -9.30 8.76
N LEU A 32 8.67 -8.85 8.52
CA LEU A 32 8.17 -7.59 9.08
C LEU A 32 8.09 -7.66 10.61
N ARG A 33 7.50 -8.74 11.13
CA ARG A 33 7.36 -8.99 12.58
C ARG A 33 8.70 -9.13 13.31
N CYS A 34 9.75 -9.56 12.60
CA CYS A 34 11.10 -9.70 13.13
C CYS A 34 11.93 -8.39 13.14
N GLY A 35 11.29 -7.22 13.05
CA GLY A 35 11.95 -5.92 13.23
C GLY A 35 12.63 -5.36 11.98
N PHE A 36 12.36 -5.92 10.80
CA PHE A 36 12.87 -5.37 9.55
C PHE A 36 12.42 -3.92 9.31
N LEU A 37 11.17 -3.60 9.66
CA LEU A 37 10.65 -2.22 9.53
C LEU A 37 11.43 -1.25 10.41
N GLU A 38 11.74 -1.64 11.64
CA GLU A 38 12.56 -0.84 12.55
C GLU A 38 13.98 -0.65 11.99
N ILE A 39 14.61 -1.72 11.51
CA ILE A 39 15.95 -1.67 10.88
C ILE A 39 15.94 -0.74 9.66
N SER A 40 14.90 -0.83 8.83
CA SER A 40 14.71 0.01 7.66
C SER A 40 14.53 1.47 8.06
N ARG A 41 13.74 1.74 9.09
CA ARG A 41 13.56 3.07 9.66
C ARG A 41 14.89 3.69 10.07
N TYR A 42 15.69 2.97 10.85
CA TYR A 42 17.02 3.42 11.27
C TYR A 42 17.94 3.68 10.07
N ASN A 43 17.95 2.80 9.07
CA ASN A 43 18.78 2.99 7.88
C ASN A 43 18.41 4.23 7.09
N LEU A 44 17.12 4.46 6.87
CA LEU A 44 16.62 5.54 6.03
C LEU A 44 16.72 6.92 6.69
N ILE A 45 16.78 6.97 8.03
CA ILE A 45 16.99 8.22 8.79
C ILE A 45 18.48 8.56 8.91
N ASP A 46 19.38 7.57 8.89
CA ASP A 46 20.81 7.80 9.00
C ASP A 46 21.37 8.50 7.75
N GLU A 47 21.62 9.80 7.88
CA GLU A 47 22.15 10.64 6.81
C GLU A 47 23.62 10.32 6.47
N ASN A 48 24.32 9.59 7.34
CA ASN A 48 25.68 9.12 7.11
C ASN A 48 25.73 7.74 6.44
N ALA A 49 24.59 7.06 6.33
CA ALA A 49 24.55 5.77 5.68
C ALA A 49 24.88 5.92 4.18
N PRO A 50 25.63 4.96 3.60
CA PRO A 50 25.92 5.00 2.17
C PRO A 50 24.65 4.97 1.32
N GLU A 51 24.66 5.69 0.19
CA GLU A 51 23.52 5.77 -0.73
C GLU A 51 23.03 4.40 -1.21
N HIS A 52 23.94 3.44 -1.42
CA HIS A 52 23.57 2.07 -1.80
C HIS A 52 22.77 1.36 -0.69
N VAL A 53 23.02 1.65 0.59
CA VAL A 53 22.26 1.10 1.72
C VAL A 53 20.83 1.64 1.73
N HIS A 54 20.64 2.94 1.49
CA HIS A 54 19.30 3.52 1.32
C HIS A 54 18.58 2.90 0.11
N SER A 55 19.26 2.84 -1.05
CA SER A 55 18.69 2.26 -2.27
C SER A 55 18.27 0.80 -2.08
N ASN A 56 19.09 -0.02 -1.42
CA ASN A 56 18.80 -1.44 -1.17
C ASN A 56 17.65 -1.59 -0.17
N THR A 57 17.63 -0.77 0.89
CA THR A 57 16.54 -0.75 1.87
C THR A 57 15.20 -0.41 1.19
N LEU A 58 15.15 0.66 0.39
CA LEU A 58 13.95 1.05 -0.38
C LEU A 58 13.52 -0.05 -1.36
N SER A 59 14.48 -0.74 -1.99
CA SER A 59 14.15 -1.81 -2.94
C SER A 59 13.52 -3.03 -2.25
N ILE A 60 13.95 -3.36 -1.03
CA ILE A 60 13.30 -4.41 -0.23
C ILE A 60 11.88 -3.98 0.19
N ILE A 61 11.70 -2.74 0.63
CA ILE A 61 10.38 -2.21 0.99
C ILE A 61 9.43 -2.28 -0.22
N ALA A 62 9.89 -1.82 -1.38
CA ALA A 62 9.11 -1.89 -2.61
C ALA A 62 8.73 -3.34 -2.95
N GLU A 63 9.68 -4.28 -2.84
CA GLU A 63 9.43 -5.70 -3.09
C GLU A 63 8.38 -6.29 -2.14
N LEU A 64 8.45 -5.96 -0.84
CA LEU A 64 7.48 -6.41 0.15
C LEU A 64 6.08 -5.89 -0.19
N ILE A 65 5.96 -4.60 -0.52
CA ILE A 65 4.70 -4.00 -0.97
C ILE A 65 4.21 -4.72 -2.24
N THR A 66 5.07 -4.93 -3.24
CA THR A 66 4.65 -5.57 -4.49
C THR A 66 4.23 -7.03 -4.33
N ASN A 67 4.64 -7.70 -3.26
CA ASN A 67 4.22 -9.07 -2.95
C ASN A 67 2.98 -9.16 -2.05
N GLY A 68 2.34 -8.02 -1.75
CA GLY A 68 1.07 -8.02 -1.05
C GLY A 68 1.18 -7.98 0.47
N VAL A 69 2.30 -7.47 1.00
CA VAL A 69 2.36 -7.09 2.41
C VAL A 69 1.36 -5.98 2.71
N ASN A 70 0.78 -6.02 3.92
CA ASN A 70 -0.18 -5.05 4.41
C ASN A 70 0.39 -3.62 4.41
N PRO A 71 -0.15 -2.68 3.60
CA PRO A 71 0.32 -1.30 3.57
C PRO A 71 0.22 -0.58 4.92
N ASN A 72 -0.79 -0.93 5.74
CA ASN A 72 -1.00 -0.32 7.05
C ASN A 72 0.14 -0.64 8.03
N GLU A 73 0.76 -1.82 7.94
CA GLU A 73 1.94 -2.17 8.75
C GLU A 73 3.16 -1.30 8.41
N MET A 74 3.21 -0.76 7.19
CA MET A 74 4.29 0.10 6.71
C MET A 74 4.00 1.60 6.83
N ALA A 75 2.82 1.99 7.32
CA ALA A 75 2.39 3.40 7.36
C ALA A 75 3.37 4.30 8.13
N GLN A 76 4.06 3.77 9.15
CA GLN A 76 5.09 4.51 9.90
C GLN A 76 6.30 4.95 9.06
N LEU A 77 6.50 4.35 7.88
CA LEU A 77 7.56 4.74 6.96
C LEU A 77 7.19 5.97 6.11
N ILE A 78 5.89 6.30 5.99
CA ILE A 78 5.41 7.38 5.11
C ILE A 78 6.14 8.70 5.38
N PRO A 79 6.23 9.22 6.63
CA PRO A 79 6.89 10.51 6.87
C PRO A 79 8.37 10.54 6.45
N ILE A 80 9.07 9.40 6.59
CA ILE A 80 10.48 9.24 6.22
C ILE A 80 10.62 9.22 4.70
N LEU A 81 9.72 8.49 4.03
CA LEU A 81 9.67 8.44 2.57
C LEU A 81 9.32 9.80 1.97
N THR A 82 8.40 10.57 2.57
CA THR A 82 8.08 11.95 2.18
C THR A 82 9.31 12.86 2.27
N LYS A 83 10.06 12.79 3.38
CA LYS A 83 11.31 13.56 3.56
C LYS A 83 12.32 13.18 2.45
N LEU A 84 12.57 11.89 2.26
CA LEU A 84 13.51 11.39 1.25
C LEU A 84 13.09 11.72 -0.18
N GLY A 85 11.80 11.63 -0.50
CA GLY A 85 11.22 11.93 -1.80
C GLY A 85 11.19 13.41 -2.15
N SER A 86 11.43 14.28 -1.16
CA SER A 86 11.54 15.73 -1.33
C SER A 86 13.00 16.21 -1.47
N GLU A 87 13.97 15.28 -1.42
CA GLU A 87 15.39 15.58 -1.58
C GLU A 87 15.69 16.18 -2.95
N LYS A 88 16.47 17.26 -2.97
CA LYS A 88 16.82 18.06 -4.15
C LYS A 88 18.25 17.83 -4.61
N ASP A 89 19.10 17.19 -3.80
CA ASP A 89 20.45 16.83 -4.21
C ASP A 89 20.41 15.90 -5.45
N GLN A 90 21.11 16.33 -6.51
CA GLN A 90 21.22 15.61 -7.76
C GLN A 90 21.80 14.19 -7.57
N LYS A 91 22.73 14.01 -6.62
CA LYS A 91 23.34 12.70 -6.31
C LYS A 91 22.31 11.73 -5.73
N LYS A 92 21.43 12.23 -4.86
CA LYS A 92 20.37 11.45 -4.21
C LYS A 92 19.08 11.32 -5.05
N LYS A 93 19.05 11.85 -6.26
CA LYS A 93 17.85 11.84 -7.13
C LYS A 93 17.26 10.44 -7.31
N LYS A 94 18.09 9.40 -7.44
CA LYS A 94 17.62 8.01 -7.57
C LYS A 94 16.89 7.52 -6.31
N ILE A 95 17.41 7.84 -5.14
CA ILE A 95 16.81 7.49 -3.84
C ILE A 95 15.50 8.26 -3.67
N SER A 96 15.50 9.56 -3.95
CA SER A 96 14.32 10.43 -3.89
C SER A 96 13.18 9.89 -4.75
N LEU A 97 13.45 9.54 -6.01
CA LEU A 97 12.43 8.96 -6.89
C LEU A 97 11.88 7.62 -6.35
N LYS A 98 12.74 6.72 -5.87
CA LYS A 98 12.29 5.46 -5.27
C LYS A 98 11.43 5.69 -4.03
N ALA A 99 11.85 6.58 -3.14
CA ALA A 99 11.11 6.91 -1.93
C ALA A 99 9.72 7.47 -2.25
N LYS A 100 9.63 8.40 -3.19
CA LYS A 100 8.36 8.98 -3.65
C LYS A 100 7.43 7.94 -4.28
N MET A 101 7.97 7.01 -5.06
CA MET A 101 7.17 5.91 -5.62
C MET A 101 6.59 5.02 -4.52
N ILE A 102 7.40 4.63 -3.54
CA ILE A 102 6.97 3.79 -2.41
C ILE A 102 5.95 4.51 -1.53
N GLU A 103 6.20 5.78 -1.21
CA GLU A 103 5.26 6.64 -0.49
C GLU A 103 3.91 6.67 -1.19
N THR A 104 3.91 6.90 -2.51
CA THR A 104 2.69 6.94 -3.31
C THR A 104 1.94 5.61 -3.28
N LEU A 105 2.66 4.48 -3.40
CA LEU A 105 2.06 3.15 -3.34
C LEU A 105 1.39 2.85 -1.99
N LEU A 106 2.01 3.30 -0.88
CA LEU A 106 1.44 3.12 0.46
C LEU A 106 0.27 4.07 0.71
N ALA A 107 0.46 5.35 0.44
CA ALA A 107 -0.48 6.40 0.82
C ALA A 107 -1.79 6.32 0.03
N ILE A 108 -1.76 5.95 -1.26
CA ILE A 108 -2.98 5.95 -2.10
C ILE A 108 -4.03 4.98 -1.55
N LEU A 109 -3.67 3.71 -1.30
CA LEU A 109 -4.67 2.72 -0.88
C LEU A 109 -5.21 3.00 0.52
N ILE A 110 -4.34 3.44 1.43
CA ILE A 110 -4.74 3.83 2.80
C ILE A 110 -5.72 5.00 2.72
N LYS A 111 -5.36 6.05 1.98
CA LYS A 111 -6.20 7.23 1.79
C LYS A 111 -7.57 6.88 1.19
N ILE A 112 -7.62 6.01 0.17
CA ILE A 112 -8.90 5.58 -0.41
C ILE A 112 -9.78 4.87 0.63
N GLY A 113 -9.19 4.00 1.45
CA GLY A 113 -9.92 3.33 2.53
C GLY A 113 -10.45 4.30 3.59
N GLU A 114 -9.71 5.36 3.89
CA GLU A 114 -10.13 6.46 4.78
C GLU A 114 -11.23 7.32 4.14
N ASP A 115 -11.05 7.72 2.88
CA ASP A 115 -12.00 8.55 2.13
C ASP A 115 -13.37 7.87 2.03
N PHE A 116 -13.41 6.56 1.80
CA PHE A 116 -14.66 5.78 1.77
C PHE A 116 -15.39 5.73 3.12
N LYS A 117 -14.66 5.90 4.24
CA LYS A 117 -15.27 5.94 5.58
C LYS A 117 -15.80 7.32 5.97
N ILE A 118 -15.65 8.33 5.11
CA ILE A 118 -16.23 9.65 5.36
C ILE A 118 -17.76 9.58 5.13
N PRO A 119 -18.59 9.85 6.15
CA PRO A 119 -20.05 9.80 6.02
C PRO A 119 -20.57 10.93 5.14
N LEU A 120 -21.72 10.72 4.49
CA LEU A 120 -22.33 11.71 3.60
C LEU A 120 -23.12 12.78 4.38
N GLU A 121 -22.41 13.53 5.22
CA GLU A 121 -22.98 14.50 6.15
C GLU A 121 -22.53 15.94 5.86
N GLY A 122 -23.24 16.91 6.44
CA GLY A 122 -22.94 18.34 6.32
C GLY A 122 -23.76 19.06 5.23
N THR A 123 -23.23 20.18 4.76
CA THR A 123 -23.84 21.02 3.72
C THR A 123 -23.84 20.32 2.36
N GLU A 124 -24.70 20.76 1.45
CA GLU A 124 -24.77 20.22 0.08
C GLU A 124 -23.42 20.30 -0.66
N VAL A 125 -22.64 21.35 -0.42
CA VAL A 125 -21.28 21.49 -0.97
C VAL A 125 -20.34 20.43 -0.39
N GLN A 126 -20.37 20.21 0.93
CA GLN A 126 -19.55 19.18 1.57
C GLN A 126 -19.91 17.78 1.08
N LYS A 127 -21.20 17.44 1.04
CA LYS A 127 -21.70 16.17 0.51
C LYS A 127 -21.26 15.94 -0.93
N LYS A 128 -21.38 16.96 -1.77
CA LYS A 128 -20.91 16.90 -3.16
C LYS A 128 -19.41 16.62 -3.24
N ASN A 129 -18.58 17.30 -2.44
CA ASN A 129 -17.14 17.07 -2.41
C ASN A 129 -16.78 15.64 -1.94
N ILE A 130 -17.49 15.12 -0.95
CA ILE A 130 -17.32 13.74 -0.46
C ILE A 130 -17.66 12.75 -1.57
N LEU A 131 -18.82 12.91 -2.23
CA LEU A 131 -19.22 12.05 -3.34
C LEU A 131 -18.20 12.10 -4.49
N GLU A 132 -17.76 13.29 -4.90
CA GLU A 132 -16.78 13.43 -5.97
C GLU A 132 -15.43 12.80 -5.63
N THR A 133 -15.00 12.87 -4.37
CA THR A 133 -13.73 12.28 -3.92
C THR A 133 -13.80 10.76 -4.00
N GLN A 134 -14.81 10.17 -3.37
CA GLN A 134 -14.99 8.72 -3.37
C GLN A 134 -15.29 8.16 -4.76
N GLU A 135 -16.00 8.91 -5.60
CA GLU A 135 -16.24 8.52 -6.99
C GLU A 135 -14.92 8.46 -7.78
N LYS A 136 -14.02 9.44 -7.60
CA LYS A 136 -12.69 9.43 -8.25
C LYS A 136 -11.83 8.28 -7.75
N ASP A 137 -11.86 8.01 -6.44
CA ASP A 137 -11.12 6.90 -5.84
C ASP A 137 -11.63 5.53 -6.33
N ALA A 138 -12.95 5.36 -6.42
CA ALA A 138 -13.56 4.17 -6.98
C ALA A 138 -13.21 4.02 -8.48
N GLN A 139 -13.25 5.09 -9.26
CA GLN A 139 -12.84 5.06 -10.68
C GLN A 139 -11.37 4.67 -10.86
N LEU A 140 -10.48 5.12 -9.97
CA LEU A 140 -9.07 4.73 -10.00
C LEU A 140 -8.93 3.22 -9.78
N LEU A 141 -9.60 2.68 -8.75
CA LEU A 141 -9.58 1.24 -8.47
C LEU A 141 -10.23 0.43 -9.60
N LEU A 142 -11.37 0.87 -10.12
CA LEU A 142 -12.03 0.21 -11.24
C LEU A 142 -11.10 0.06 -12.44
N ARG A 143 -10.47 1.16 -12.88
CA ARG A 143 -9.51 1.14 -13.99
C ARG A 143 -8.29 0.27 -13.71
N THR A 144 -7.93 0.10 -12.44
CA THR A 144 -6.79 -0.73 -12.03
C THR A 144 -7.11 -2.22 -12.04
N TYR A 145 -8.36 -2.63 -11.77
CA TYR A 145 -8.72 -4.03 -11.58
C TYR A 145 -9.74 -4.60 -12.58
N GLU A 146 -10.36 -3.75 -13.41
CA GLU A 146 -11.34 -4.17 -14.41
C GLU A 146 -10.70 -5.10 -15.45
N GLY A 147 -11.23 -6.32 -15.55
CA GLY A 147 -10.74 -7.34 -16.48
C GLY A 147 -9.38 -7.96 -16.13
N ILE A 148 -8.81 -7.65 -14.96
CA ILE A 148 -7.49 -8.11 -14.55
C ILE A 148 -7.60 -9.19 -13.46
N GLN A 149 -6.83 -10.27 -13.57
CA GLN A 149 -6.63 -11.25 -12.49
C GLN A 149 -5.36 -10.91 -11.71
N ASP A 150 -5.48 -10.02 -10.71
CA ASP A 150 -4.38 -9.60 -9.83
C ASP A 150 -4.75 -9.80 -8.36
N ASP A 151 -4.52 -11.01 -7.85
CA ASP A 151 -4.80 -11.35 -6.46
C ASP A 151 -3.83 -10.68 -5.48
N ILE A 152 -2.58 -10.42 -5.90
CA ILE A 152 -1.61 -9.72 -5.04
C ILE A 152 -2.05 -8.26 -4.86
N GLY A 153 -2.50 -7.61 -5.94
CA GLY A 153 -3.16 -6.31 -5.90
C GLY A 153 -4.39 -6.31 -4.99
N ARG A 154 -5.32 -7.25 -5.19
CA ARG A 154 -6.53 -7.36 -4.34
C ARG A 154 -6.19 -7.55 -2.87
N ARG A 155 -5.20 -8.38 -2.54
CA ARG A 155 -4.72 -8.54 -1.16
C ARG A 155 -4.31 -7.20 -0.56
N ARG A 156 -3.52 -6.38 -1.28
CA ARG A 156 -3.14 -5.05 -0.81
C ARG A 156 -4.34 -4.16 -0.55
N VAL A 157 -5.30 -4.14 -1.48
CA VAL A 157 -6.53 -3.34 -1.35
C VAL A 157 -7.30 -3.75 -0.09
N ILE A 158 -7.49 -5.05 0.14
CA ILE A 158 -8.16 -5.60 1.32
C ILE A 158 -7.41 -5.27 2.61
N GLN A 159 -6.09 -5.43 2.62
CA GLN A 159 -5.28 -5.18 3.81
C GLN A 159 -5.14 -3.69 4.11
N ALA A 160 -5.20 -2.83 3.09
CA ALA A 160 -5.20 -1.37 3.24
C ALA A 160 -6.50 -0.83 3.87
N GLY A 161 -7.55 -1.65 4.02
CA GLY A 161 -8.81 -1.24 4.64
C GLY A 161 -9.84 -0.69 3.66
N VAL A 162 -9.60 -0.84 2.35
CA VAL A 162 -10.49 -0.31 1.29
C VAL A 162 -11.83 -1.05 1.26
N VAL A 163 -11.81 -2.37 1.50
CA VAL A 163 -13.03 -3.18 1.52
C VAL A 163 -13.95 -2.76 2.66
N GLU A 164 -13.39 -2.52 3.84
CA GLU A 164 -14.12 -1.99 4.99
C GLU A 164 -14.71 -0.60 4.68
N GLY A 165 -14.01 0.22 3.88
CA GLY A 165 -14.56 1.48 3.37
C GLY A 165 -15.77 1.28 2.46
N PHE A 166 -15.71 0.34 1.52
CA PHE A 166 -16.87 -0.01 0.68
C PHE A 166 -18.05 -0.53 1.51
N LEU A 167 -17.79 -1.43 2.45
CA LEU A 167 -18.82 -1.98 3.34
C LEU A 167 -19.50 -0.88 4.15
N TYR A 168 -18.71 0.06 4.69
CA TYR A 168 -19.24 1.24 5.36
C TYR A 168 -20.18 2.04 4.45
N ILE A 169 -19.77 2.35 3.21
CA ILE A 169 -20.63 3.04 2.24
C ILE A 169 -21.95 2.30 2.02
N PHE A 170 -21.91 0.97 1.84
CA PHE A 170 -23.11 0.17 1.60
C PHE A 170 -24.02 0.06 2.82
N GLU A 171 -23.46 0.11 4.03
CA GLU A 171 -24.21 0.02 5.28
C GLU A 171 -24.92 1.33 5.62
N ILE A 172 -24.26 2.47 5.41
CA ILE A 172 -24.74 3.76 5.94
C ILE A 172 -25.48 4.65 4.93
N ARG A 173 -25.40 4.37 3.62
CA ARG A 173 -25.98 5.24 2.59
C ARG A 173 -27.35 4.82 2.10
N GLU A 174 -28.15 5.81 1.70
CA GLU A 174 -29.32 5.57 0.88
C GLU A 174 -28.93 4.98 -0.48
N LEU A 175 -29.66 3.95 -0.92
CA LEU A 175 -29.34 3.17 -2.13
C LEU A 175 -29.18 4.03 -3.39
N ASN A 176 -30.01 5.05 -3.56
CA ASN A 176 -29.98 5.99 -4.68
C ASN A 176 -28.71 6.88 -4.73
N THR A 177 -27.96 6.97 -3.63
CA THR A 177 -26.69 7.71 -3.57
C THR A 177 -25.46 6.85 -3.88
N ILE A 178 -25.63 5.52 -3.95
CA ILE A 178 -24.55 4.59 -4.31
C ILE A 178 -24.45 4.52 -5.83
N THR A 179 -23.33 4.99 -6.38
CA THR A 179 -23.14 5.03 -7.83
C THR A 179 -22.85 3.63 -8.40
N ARG A 180 -23.06 3.50 -9.70
CA ARG A 180 -22.67 2.29 -10.44
C ARG A 180 -21.15 2.06 -10.37
N THR A 181 -20.35 3.13 -10.35
CA THR A 181 -18.90 3.01 -10.22
C THR A 181 -18.53 2.35 -8.90
N ILE A 182 -19.11 2.79 -7.77
CA ILE A 182 -18.83 2.22 -6.44
C ILE A 182 -19.15 0.71 -6.44
N SER A 183 -20.34 0.32 -6.90
CA SER A 183 -20.75 -1.09 -6.92
C SER A 183 -19.92 -1.94 -7.89
N SER A 184 -19.66 -1.47 -9.12
CA SER A 184 -18.79 -2.16 -10.09
C SER A 184 -17.37 -2.33 -9.57
N THR A 185 -16.82 -1.31 -8.90
CA THR A 185 -15.47 -1.37 -8.33
C THR A 185 -15.39 -2.45 -7.26
N PHE A 186 -16.37 -2.52 -6.37
CA PHE A 186 -16.44 -3.56 -5.35
C PHE A 186 -16.53 -4.96 -5.97
N ILE A 187 -17.29 -5.12 -7.07
CA ILE A 187 -17.33 -6.38 -7.82
C ILE A 187 -15.93 -6.73 -8.36
N CYS A 188 -15.19 -5.80 -8.98
CA CYS A 188 -13.84 -6.08 -9.51
C CYS A 188 -12.82 -6.47 -8.43
N ILE A 189 -12.99 -5.94 -7.22
CA ILE A 189 -12.14 -6.26 -6.06
C ILE A 189 -12.49 -7.65 -5.49
N THR A 190 -13.76 -8.03 -5.52
CA THR A 190 -14.25 -9.30 -4.95
C THR A 190 -14.32 -10.44 -5.97
N TYR A 191 -14.28 -10.14 -7.26
CA TYR A 191 -14.38 -11.09 -8.36
C TYR A 191 -13.65 -10.63 -9.63
N PRO A 192 -12.96 -11.54 -10.36
CA PRO A 192 -12.62 -12.91 -9.95
C PRO A 192 -11.55 -12.91 -8.85
N ALA A 193 -11.71 -13.76 -7.84
CA ALA A 193 -10.79 -13.85 -6.70
C ALA A 193 -10.47 -15.32 -6.40
N SER A 194 -9.21 -15.62 -6.07
CA SER A 194 -8.83 -16.94 -5.54
C SER A 194 -9.43 -17.20 -4.15
N ASP A 195 -9.36 -18.45 -3.71
CA ASP A 195 -9.85 -18.87 -2.39
C ASP A 195 -9.15 -18.13 -1.25
N GLU A 196 -7.88 -17.79 -1.40
CA GLU A 196 -7.16 -17.00 -0.39
C GLU A 196 -7.71 -15.58 -0.27
N ILE A 197 -7.98 -14.91 -1.40
CA ILE A 197 -8.60 -13.59 -1.42
C ILE A 197 -10.02 -13.65 -0.86
N ARG A 198 -10.80 -14.68 -1.18
CA ARG A 198 -12.14 -14.90 -0.63
C ARG A 198 -12.11 -15.09 0.89
N LEU A 199 -11.15 -15.84 1.42
CA LEU A 199 -10.96 -16.01 2.86
C LEU A 199 -10.60 -14.68 3.54
N LEU A 200 -9.71 -13.88 2.94
CA LEU A 200 -9.39 -12.53 3.45
C LEU A 200 -10.61 -11.61 3.45
N LEU A 201 -11.44 -11.64 2.40
CA LEU A 201 -12.70 -10.89 2.34
C LEU A 201 -13.67 -11.33 3.44
N PHE A 202 -13.80 -12.64 3.67
CA PHE A 202 -14.67 -13.17 4.72
C PHE A 202 -14.22 -12.71 6.12
N GLN A 203 -12.91 -12.66 6.38
CA GLN A 203 -12.35 -12.15 7.65
C GLN A 203 -12.63 -10.68 7.92
N LYS A 204 -13.08 -9.90 6.92
CA LYS A 204 -13.50 -8.50 7.12
C LYS A 204 -14.89 -8.36 7.73
N ASN A 205 -15.56 -9.48 8.04
CA ASN A 205 -16.90 -9.53 8.59
C ASN A 205 -17.88 -8.66 7.77
N PRO A 206 -18.07 -8.95 6.47
CA PRO A 206 -18.90 -8.13 5.59
C PRO A 206 -20.39 -8.12 5.95
N PHE A 207 -20.83 -8.98 6.89
CA PHE A 207 -22.19 -9.06 7.39
C PHE A 207 -22.15 -9.12 8.93
N PRO A 208 -23.07 -8.43 9.63
CA PRO A 208 -23.25 -8.54 11.09
C PRO A 208 -23.62 -9.94 11.57
#